data_AF-A0A9D1U243-F1
#
_entry.id   AF-A0A9D1U243-F1
#
_cell.length_a   1.000
_cell.length_b   1.000
_cell.length_c   1.000
_cell.angle_alpha   90.00
_cell.angle_beta   90.00
_cell.angle_gamma   90.00
#
_symmetry.space_group_name_H-M   'P 1'
#
loop_
_entity.id
_entity.type
_entity.pdbx_description
1 polymer ?
#
loop_
_entity_poly.entity_id
_entity_poly.type
_entity_poly.pdbx_seq_one_letter_code
_entity_poly.pdbx_strand_id
1 'polypeptide(L)'
;MNHFNSKSIIPFPEEGANPLGKNRCMGYHYTSPAAFLSIIENKEIRFSDVRYMNDKSEGIYFLKILVEFLEKNKSFPNVQEAVNFLLDQNDLTKIKKLQVPSPIYRDVPKLKYEKSRTFLMCTSRKPDLLNMWNYYIRNNSYEGYCIGFHMPRFLKTFDTKKEETNRPFIVYYGKVIYDRKLQDQQIRKLVGGLEKRPINNIKIGLKHYINTRGYFFK
;
A
#
# COMPACT_ATOMS: atom_id res chain seq x y z
N MET A 1 -11.65 19.48 1.32
CA MET A 1 -10.83 18.30 1.71
C MET A 1 -11.61 17.55 2.77
N ASN A 2 -11.54 16.22 2.83
CA ASN A 2 -12.12 15.49 3.96
C ASN A 2 -11.23 15.76 5.17
N HIS A 3 -11.73 16.53 6.14
CA HIS A 3 -11.02 16.78 7.39
C HIS A 3 -11.32 15.60 8.33
N PHE A 4 -10.30 14.80 8.61
CA PHE A 4 -10.31 13.80 9.67
C PHE A 4 -9.72 14.43 10.92
N ASN A 5 -10.28 14.14 12.10
CA ASN A 5 -9.72 14.59 13.37
C ASN A 5 -8.41 13.84 13.68
N SER A 6 -8.31 12.61 13.20
CA SER A 6 -7.21 11.67 13.37
C SER A 6 -6.05 11.93 12.38
N LYS A 7 -4.83 12.09 12.92
CA LYS A 7 -3.57 12.06 12.13
C LYS A 7 -3.17 10.66 11.64
N SER A 8 -3.91 9.63 12.03
CA SER A 8 -3.65 8.23 11.64
C SER A 8 -4.39 7.78 10.38
N ILE A 9 -5.14 8.69 9.74
CA ILE A 9 -5.78 8.45 8.44
C ILE A 9 -5.00 9.27 7.40
N ILE A 10 -4.11 8.61 6.68
CA ILE A 10 -3.08 9.25 5.86
C ILE A 10 -3.41 9.00 4.38
N PRO A 11 -3.66 10.06 3.58
CA PRO A 11 -3.86 9.93 2.15
C PRO A 11 -2.55 9.58 1.43
N PHE A 12 -2.66 8.86 0.32
CA PHE A 12 -1.58 8.65 -0.63
C PHE A 12 -2.00 9.10 -2.04
N PRO A 13 -1.22 9.99 -2.70
CA PRO A 13 -0.07 10.73 -2.16
C PRO A 13 -0.48 11.74 -1.07
N GLU A 14 0.44 12.10 -0.18
CA GLU A 14 0.17 12.98 0.99
C GLU A 14 -0.10 14.45 0.59
N GLU A 15 0.39 14.90 -0.58
CA GLU A 15 0.24 16.28 -1.05
C GLU A 15 -0.87 16.45 -2.11
N GLY A 16 -1.78 17.41 -1.86
CA GLY A 16 -2.55 18.14 -2.87
C GLY A 16 -3.61 17.37 -3.69
N ALA A 17 -3.57 16.05 -3.72
CA ALA A 17 -4.61 15.24 -4.34
C ALA A 17 -5.68 14.91 -3.30
N ASN A 18 -6.96 15.12 -3.63
CA ASN A 18 -8.03 14.36 -2.98
C ASN A 18 -8.03 12.96 -3.63
N PRO A 19 -7.41 11.92 -3.03
CA PRO A 19 -7.31 10.63 -3.68
C PRO A 19 -8.69 10.03 -3.99
N LEU A 20 -9.73 10.44 -3.26
CA LEU A 20 -11.11 9.99 -3.47
C LEU A 20 -11.81 10.71 -4.65
N GLY A 21 -11.23 11.79 -5.20
CA GLY A 21 -11.79 12.57 -6.30
C GLY A 21 -12.87 13.57 -5.88
N LYS A 22 -13.31 14.43 -6.83
CA LYS A 22 -14.32 15.48 -6.58
C LYS A 22 -15.78 14.99 -6.71
N ASN A 23 -16.06 13.96 -7.53
CA ASN A 23 -17.41 13.44 -7.79
C ASN A 23 -17.52 11.94 -7.48
N ARG A 24 -18.58 11.55 -6.74
CA ARG A 24 -18.88 10.19 -6.20
C ARG A 24 -17.64 9.46 -5.68
N CYS A 25 -17.33 9.65 -4.41
CA CYS A 25 -16.27 8.93 -3.70
C CYS A 25 -16.69 7.49 -3.34
N MET A 26 -17.18 6.73 -4.32
CA MET A 26 -17.55 5.33 -4.15
C MET A 26 -16.33 4.44 -4.41
N GLY A 27 -16.09 3.49 -3.50
CA GLY A 27 -15.17 2.38 -3.69
C GLY A 27 -15.96 1.08 -3.76
N TYR A 28 -15.69 0.27 -4.78
CA TYR A 28 -16.44 -0.94 -5.06
C TYR A 28 -15.61 -2.16 -4.68
N HIS A 29 -16.09 -2.95 -3.73
CA HIS A 29 -15.46 -4.19 -3.29
C HIS A 29 -16.15 -5.37 -3.95
N TYR A 30 -15.41 -6.09 -4.79
CA TYR A 30 -15.89 -7.32 -5.43
C TYR A 30 -15.61 -8.48 -4.48
N THR A 31 -16.58 -9.37 -4.33
CA THR A 31 -16.49 -10.49 -3.39
C THR A 31 -17.38 -11.66 -3.81
N SER A 32 -17.15 -12.83 -3.22
CA SER A 32 -17.96 -14.03 -3.47
C SER A 32 -19.29 -14.00 -2.68
N PRO A 33 -20.31 -14.80 -3.05
CA PRO A 33 -21.55 -14.92 -2.29
C PRO A 33 -21.35 -15.25 -0.81
N ALA A 34 -20.49 -16.22 -0.52
CA ALA A 34 -20.19 -16.63 0.85
C ALA A 34 -19.53 -15.51 1.67
N ALA A 35 -18.62 -14.76 1.07
CA ALA A 35 -17.98 -13.62 1.73
C ALA A 35 -18.95 -12.44 1.91
N PHE A 36 -19.85 -12.18 0.95
CA PHE A 36 -20.92 -11.19 1.10
C PHE A 36 -21.86 -11.56 2.25
N LEU A 37 -22.32 -12.80 2.31
CA LEU A 37 -23.17 -13.29 3.40
C LEU A 37 -22.49 -13.09 4.76
N SER A 38 -21.22 -13.50 4.88
CA SER A 38 -20.43 -13.31 6.10
C SER A 38 -20.30 -11.84 6.51
N ILE A 39 -20.13 -10.91 5.56
CA ILE A 39 -20.09 -9.46 5.85
C ILE A 39 -21.42 -8.98 6.44
N ILE A 40 -22.56 -9.40 5.85
CA ILE A 40 -23.88 -8.95 6.28
C ILE A 40 -24.29 -9.56 7.63
N GLU A 41 -24.08 -10.86 7.83
CA GLU A 41 -24.42 -11.57 9.06
C GLU A 41 -23.62 -11.05 10.25
N ASN A 42 -22.31 -10.88 10.08
CA ASN A 42 -21.42 -10.46 11.16
C ASN A 42 -21.32 -8.94 11.30
N LYS A 43 -21.77 -8.16 10.30
CA LYS A 43 -21.62 -6.70 10.23
C LYS A 43 -20.17 -6.24 10.32
N GLU A 44 -19.26 -7.03 9.77
CA GLU A 44 -17.82 -6.81 9.82
C GLU A 44 -17.20 -6.88 8.42
N ILE A 45 -16.14 -6.10 8.19
CA ILE A 45 -15.35 -6.15 6.96
C ILE A 45 -13.95 -6.61 7.33
N ARG A 46 -13.49 -7.71 6.71
CA ARG A 46 -12.16 -8.27 6.93
C ARG A 46 -11.18 -7.74 5.91
N PHE A 47 -10.01 -7.31 6.37
CA PHE A 47 -8.91 -6.91 5.51
C PHE A 47 -7.95 -8.10 5.38
N SER A 48 -7.37 -8.26 4.20
CA SER A 48 -6.44 -9.36 3.91
C SER A 48 -5.04 -9.00 4.36
N ASP A 49 -4.39 -9.86 5.13
CA ASP A 49 -2.97 -9.69 5.43
C ASP A 49 -2.15 -9.90 4.15
N VAL A 50 -1.25 -8.95 3.87
CA VAL A 50 -0.43 -8.89 2.64
C VAL A 50 0.35 -10.19 2.36
N ARG A 51 0.65 -10.98 3.39
CA ARG A 51 1.40 -12.24 3.28
C ARG A 51 0.58 -13.37 2.65
N TYR A 52 -0.75 -13.24 2.61
CA TYR A 52 -1.67 -14.24 2.07
C TYR A 52 -2.42 -13.74 0.83
N MET A 53 -1.92 -12.68 0.18
CA MET A 53 -2.49 -12.17 -1.05
C MET A 53 -2.24 -13.13 -2.23
N ASN A 54 -3.21 -13.22 -3.13
CA ASN A 54 -3.10 -14.05 -4.34
C ASN A 54 -1.99 -13.54 -5.28
N ASP A 55 -1.80 -12.22 -5.33
CA ASP A 55 -0.75 -11.57 -6.12
C ASP A 55 0.51 -11.38 -5.27
N LYS A 56 1.44 -12.33 -5.39
CA LYS A 56 2.74 -12.28 -4.69
C LYS A 56 3.60 -11.09 -5.09
N SER A 57 3.32 -10.44 -6.23
CA SER A 57 4.09 -9.28 -6.69
C SER A 57 3.79 -8.01 -5.89
N GLU A 58 2.62 -7.92 -5.24
CA GLU A 58 2.15 -6.72 -4.54
C GLU A 58 3.08 -6.29 -3.39
N GLY A 59 3.76 -7.24 -2.75
CA GLY A 59 4.74 -6.99 -1.68
C GLY A 59 6.15 -6.60 -2.15
N ILE A 60 6.46 -6.74 -3.44
CA ILE A 60 7.81 -6.56 -3.99
C ILE A 60 7.88 -5.57 -5.15
N TYR A 61 6.74 -5.23 -5.77
CA TYR A 61 6.71 -4.39 -6.95
C TYR A 61 7.38 -3.03 -6.73
N PHE A 62 7.08 -2.39 -5.59
CA PHE A 62 7.71 -1.13 -5.24
C PHE A 62 9.25 -1.24 -5.16
N LEU A 63 9.77 -2.34 -4.59
CA LEU A 63 11.22 -2.57 -4.53
C LEU A 63 11.83 -2.68 -5.93
N LYS A 64 11.18 -3.41 -6.84
CA LYS A 64 11.63 -3.52 -8.24
C LYS A 64 11.81 -2.14 -8.85
N ILE A 65 10.77 -1.30 -8.82
CA ILE A 65 10.82 0.01 -9.48
C ILE A 65 11.76 0.98 -8.76
N LEU A 66 11.92 0.88 -7.43
CA LEU A 66 12.89 1.65 -6.66
C LEU A 66 14.33 1.30 -7.07
N VAL A 67 14.67 0.02 -7.15
CA VAL A 67 16.00 -0.44 -7.58
C VAL A 67 16.27 -0.01 -9.02
N GLU A 68 15.33 -0.23 -9.94
CA GLU A 68 15.44 0.23 -11.33
C GLU A 68 15.63 1.76 -11.43
N PHE A 69 14.94 2.52 -10.59
CA PHE A 69 15.07 3.98 -10.56
C PHE A 69 16.46 4.42 -10.12
N LEU A 70 17.00 3.85 -9.04
CA LEU A 70 18.33 4.19 -8.51
C LEU A 70 19.46 3.71 -9.43
N GLU A 71 19.26 2.60 -10.14
CA GLU A 71 20.18 2.14 -11.19
C GLU A 71 20.32 3.19 -12.31
N LYS A 72 19.21 3.78 -12.73
CA LYS A 72 19.17 4.82 -13.77
C LYS A 72 19.57 6.21 -13.28
N ASN A 73 19.42 6.51 -11.99
CA ASN A 73 19.64 7.83 -11.41
C ASN A 73 20.70 7.78 -10.31
N LYS A 74 21.96 8.05 -10.67
CA LYS A 74 23.09 8.03 -9.73
C LYS A 74 23.18 9.22 -8.78
N SER A 75 22.24 10.16 -8.86
CA SER A 75 22.19 11.37 -8.02
C SER A 75 21.75 11.14 -6.56
N PHE A 76 21.54 9.89 -6.14
CA PHE A 76 21.05 9.53 -4.80
C PHE A 76 21.93 8.47 -4.11
N PRO A 77 23.24 8.75 -3.90
CA PRO A 77 24.18 7.78 -3.33
C PRO A 77 23.81 7.31 -1.91
N ASN A 78 23.30 8.18 -1.04
CA ASN A 78 22.96 7.80 0.35
C ASN A 78 21.73 6.88 0.38
N VAL A 79 20.73 7.14 -0.46
CA VAL A 79 19.57 6.25 -0.62
C VAL A 79 19.99 4.91 -1.24
N GLN A 80 20.88 4.93 -2.24
CA GLN A 80 21.42 3.70 -2.82
C GLN A 80 22.16 2.86 -1.78
N GLU A 81 22.99 3.47 -0.93
CA GLU A 81 23.67 2.81 0.18
C GLU A 81 22.66 2.21 1.17
N ALA A 82 21.61 2.96 1.52
CA ALA A 82 20.56 2.47 2.41
C ALA A 82 19.78 1.29 1.82
N VAL A 83 19.46 1.31 0.52
CA VAL A 83 18.83 0.18 -0.20
C VAL A 83 19.74 -1.04 -0.16
N ASN A 84 21.01 -0.88 -0.50
CA ASN A 84 21.98 -1.98 -0.51
C ASN A 84 22.14 -2.58 0.89
N PHE A 85 22.19 -1.75 1.94
CA PHE A 85 22.24 -2.20 3.33
C PHE A 85 20.97 -2.97 3.72
N LEU A 86 19.79 -2.45 3.39
CA LEU A 86 18.52 -3.08 3.78
C LEU A 86 18.27 -4.40 3.06
N LEU A 87 18.71 -4.51 1.81
CA LEU A 87 18.46 -5.66 0.94
C LEU A 87 19.68 -6.57 0.76
N ASP A 88 20.70 -6.46 1.60
CA ASP A 88 21.98 -7.18 1.45
C ASP A 88 21.86 -8.71 1.40
N GLN A 89 20.79 -9.27 1.97
CA GLN A 89 20.46 -10.70 1.95
C GLN A 89 19.59 -11.12 0.75
N ASN A 90 19.35 -10.24 -0.22
CA ASN A 90 18.49 -10.52 -1.37
C ASN A 90 19.27 -10.43 -2.68
N ASP A 91 18.84 -11.24 -3.65
CA ASP A 91 19.26 -11.09 -5.04
C ASP A 91 18.41 -10.00 -5.71
N LEU A 92 19.01 -8.82 -5.94
CA LEU A 92 18.34 -7.69 -6.61
C LEU A 92 17.86 -8.05 -8.03
N THR A 93 18.53 -8.99 -8.71
CA THR A 93 18.10 -9.46 -10.03
C THR A 93 16.78 -10.23 -9.92
N LYS A 94 16.62 -11.07 -8.90
CA LYS A 94 15.36 -11.79 -8.64
C LYS A 94 14.26 -10.83 -8.19
N ILE A 95 14.57 -9.81 -7.39
CA ILE A 95 13.62 -8.75 -7.03
C ILE A 95 13.09 -8.04 -8.28
N LYS A 96 13.98 -7.61 -9.19
CA LYS A 96 13.59 -6.96 -10.44
C LYS A 96 12.74 -7.84 -11.35
N LYS A 97 12.97 -9.16 -11.32
CA LYS A 97 12.18 -10.16 -12.04
C LYS A 97 10.89 -10.56 -11.32
N LEU A 98 10.60 -10.02 -10.14
CA LEU A 98 9.46 -10.38 -9.29
C LEU A 98 9.45 -11.87 -8.89
N GLN A 99 10.63 -12.47 -8.73
CA GLN A 99 10.82 -13.90 -8.46
C GLN A 99 11.12 -14.20 -6.99
N VAL A 100 10.86 -13.26 -6.09
CA VAL A 100 11.10 -13.40 -4.65
C VAL A 100 9.75 -13.41 -3.94
N PRO A 101 9.39 -14.47 -3.18
CA PRO A 101 8.08 -14.54 -2.52
C PRO A 101 7.92 -13.49 -1.41
N SER A 102 9.01 -13.16 -0.69
CA SER A 102 9.06 -12.06 0.28
C SER A 102 10.51 -11.58 0.43
N PRO A 103 10.76 -10.27 0.40
CA PRO A 103 12.09 -9.72 0.60
C PRO A 103 12.51 -9.81 2.07
N ILE A 104 13.79 -10.04 2.31
CA ILE A 104 14.41 -10.07 3.65
C ILE A 104 15.02 -8.71 3.92
N TYR A 105 14.64 -8.05 5.01
CA TYR A 105 15.21 -6.75 5.37
C TYR A 105 16.19 -6.90 6.51
N ARG A 106 17.42 -6.39 6.32
CA ARG A 106 18.36 -6.24 7.43
C ARG A 106 17.80 -5.33 8.51
N ASP A 107 18.02 -5.72 9.76
CA ASP A 107 17.67 -4.87 10.90
C ASP A 107 18.65 -3.71 11.04
N VAL A 108 18.11 -2.54 11.41
CA VAL A 108 18.91 -1.34 11.66
C VAL A 108 19.35 -1.36 13.12
N PRO A 109 20.66 -1.50 13.43
CA PRO A 109 21.13 -1.60 14.81
C PRO A 109 20.69 -0.39 15.64
N LYS A 110 20.37 -0.63 16.92
CA LYS A 110 19.95 0.39 17.91
C LYS A 110 18.64 1.12 17.61
N LEU A 111 17.89 0.70 16.59
CA LEU A 111 16.57 1.25 16.26
C LEU A 111 15.57 0.11 16.21
N LYS A 112 14.71 0.00 17.24
CA LYS A 112 13.61 -0.97 17.25
C LYS A 112 12.62 -0.61 16.16
N TYR A 113 12.72 -1.26 15.01
CA TYR A 113 11.63 -1.32 14.06
C TYR A 113 10.62 -2.33 14.60
N GLU A 114 9.50 -1.87 15.14
CA GLU A 114 8.44 -2.78 15.57
C GLU A 114 7.85 -3.49 14.35
N LYS A 115 7.74 -4.83 14.44
CA LYS A 115 7.14 -5.63 13.38
C LYS A 115 5.65 -5.28 13.29
N SER A 116 5.28 -4.47 12.31
CA SER A 116 3.88 -4.19 11.96
C SER A 116 3.35 -5.24 11.00
N ARG A 117 2.08 -5.63 11.16
CA ARG A 117 1.35 -6.38 10.13
C ARG A 117 0.59 -5.40 9.25
N THR A 118 0.66 -5.60 7.93
CA THR A 118 -0.08 -4.80 6.96
C THR A 118 -1.29 -5.59 6.47
N PHE A 119 -2.44 -4.94 6.50
CA PHE A 119 -3.70 -5.48 6.00
C PHE A 119 -4.25 -4.57 4.91
N LEU A 120 -4.76 -5.16 3.83
CA LEU A 120 -5.27 -4.46 2.66
C LEU A 120 -6.77 -4.68 2.50
N MET A 121 -7.45 -3.62 2.06
CA MET A 121 -8.78 -3.69 1.47
C MET A 121 -8.70 -3.05 0.09
N CYS A 122 -8.94 -3.86 -0.94
CA CYS A 122 -8.92 -3.40 -2.32
C CYS A 122 -10.33 -2.99 -2.75
N THR A 123 -10.42 -1.83 -3.40
CA THR A 123 -11.65 -1.32 -4.02
C THR A 123 -11.38 -0.84 -5.44
N SER A 124 -12.37 -0.98 -6.30
CA SER A 124 -12.40 -0.40 -7.64
C SER A 124 -13.12 0.93 -7.64
N ARG A 125 -12.87 1.76 -8.65
CA ARG A 125 -13.65 2.98 -8.91
C ARG A 125 -14.89 2.73 -9.78
N LYS A 126 -15.03 1.52 -10.33
CA LYS A 126 -16.14 1.13 -11.19
C LYS A 126 -16.89 -0.07 -10.57
N PRO A 127 -18.23 -0.02 -10.54
CA PRO A 127 -19.06 -1.10 -9.99
C PRO A 127 -19.14 -2.33 -10.89
N ASP A 128 -18.81 -2.18 -12.17
CA ASP A 128 -18.91 -3.25 -13.15
C ASP A 128 -17.62 -3.30 -13.99
N LEU A 129 -16.83 -4.35 -13.75
CA LEU A 129 -15.54 -4.61 -14.39
C LEU A 129 -15.39 -6.10 -14.64
N LEU A 130 -15.39 -6.49 -15.92
CA LEU A 130 -15.27 -7.88 -16.35
C LEU A 130 -14.04 -8.59 -15.74
N ASN A 131 -12.89 -7.91 -15.74
CA ASN A 131 -11.66 -8.46 -15.18
C ASN A 131 -11.76 -8.69 -13.66
N MET A 132 -12.56 -7.90 -12.95
CA MET A 132 -12.81 -8.13 -11.51
C MET A 132 -13.74 -9.32 -11.31
N TRP A 133 -14.82 -9.42 -12.08
CA TRP A 133 -15.76 -10.54 -12.02
C TRP A 133 -15.07 -11.89 -12.20
N ASN A 134 -14.12 -11.99 -13.13
CA ASN A 134 -13.34 -13.20 -13.38
C ASN A 134 -12.59 -13.74 -12.14
N TYR A 135 -12.26 -12.90 -11.14
CA TYR A 135 -11.58 -13.35 -9.93
C TYR A 135 -12.52 -13.88 -8.83
N TYR A 136 -13.75 -13.38 -8.80
CA TYR A 136 -14.69 -13.60 -7.67
C TYR A 136 -15.86 -14.52 -8.01
N ILE A 137 -16.14 -14.72 -9.30
CA ILE A 137 -17.07 -15.73 -9.79
C ILE A 137 -16.29 -17.04 -9.89
N ARG A 138 -16.49 -17.96 -8.93
CA ARG A 138 -15.89 -19.30 -8.94
C ARG A 138 -16.99 -20.36 -9.10
N ASN A 139 -16.64 -21.52 -9.65
CA ASN A 139 -17.44 -22.75 -9.63
C ASN A 139 -18.74 -22.75 -10.46
N ASN A 140 -18.71 -22.28 -11.71
CA ASN A 140 -19.80 -22.42 -12.68
C ASN A 140 -21.17 -21.82 -12.30
N SER A 141 -21.32 -21.18 -11.12
CA SER A 141 -22.60 -20.60 -10.69
C SER A 141 -22.81 -19.16 -11.18
N TYR A 142 -21.85 -18.53 -11.88
CA TYR A 142 -21.93 -17.13 -12.36
C TYR A 142 -22.33 -16.11 -11.28
N GLU A 143 -22.09 -16.41 -10.01
CA GLU A 143 -22.51 -15.57 -8.88
C GLU A 143 -21.33 -14.80 -8.28
N GLY A 144 -21.50 -13.50 -8.15
CA GLY A 144 -20.56 -12.60 -7.49
C GLY A 144 -21.28 -11.34 -7.03
N TYR A 145 -20.72 -10.66 -6.02
CA TYR A 145 -21.29 -9.45 -5.47
C TYR A 145 -20.31 -8.28 -5.57
N CYS A 146 -20.86 -7.09 -5.81
CA CYS A 146 -20.11 -5.84 -5.82
C CYS A 146 -20.74 -4.87 -4.82
N ILE A 147 -20.01 -4.58 -3.75
CA ILE A 147 -20.47 -3.75 -2.64
C ILE A 147 -19.91 -2.33 -2.80
N GLY A 148 -20.80 -1.35 -2.87
CA GLY A 148 -20.41 0.06 -2.96
C GLY A 148 -20.24 0.71 -1.58
N PHE A 149 -19.03 1.17 -1.28
CA PHE A 149 -18.69 1.93 -0.08
C PHE A 149 -18.58 3.42 -0.38
N HIS A 150 -19.29 4.25 0.39
CA HIS A 150 -19.03 5.69 0.40
C HIS A 150 -17.74 5.97 1.17
N MET A 151 -16.61 6.04 0.46
CA MET A 151 -15.26 6.04 1.03
C MET A 151 -15.01 7.10 2.11
N PRO A 152 -15.49 8.35 2.00
CA PRO A 152 -15.34 9.33 3.09
C PRO A 152 -16.05 8.91 4.37
N ARG A 153 -17.23 8.27 4.26
CA ARG A 153 -17.99 7.78 5.43
C ARG A 153 -17.32 6.54 6.01
N PHE A 154 -16.86 5.64 5.14
CA PHE A 154 -16.09 4.47 5.53
C PHE A 154 -14.80 4.86 6.26
N LEU A 155 -14.00 5.77 5.71
CA LEU A 155 -12.77 6.24 6.36
C LEU A 155 -13.05 6.94 7.71
N LYS A 156 -14.19 7.63 7.82
CA LYS A 156 -14.63 8.27 9.07
C LYS A 156 -14.92 7.25 10.18
N THR A 157 -15.15 5.97 9.89
CA THR A 157 -15.27 4.94 10.93
C THR A 157 -13.95 4.67 11.65
N PHE A 158 -12.82 5.02 11.05
CA PHE A 158 -11.49 4.98 11.67
C PHE A 158 -11.10 6.31 12.33
N ASP A 159 -11.96 7.34 12.23
CA ASP A 159 -11.68 8.67 12.77
C ASP A 159 -12.09 8.76 14.23
N THR A 160 -11.10 8.78 15.13
CA THR A 160 -11.34 8.86 16.58
C THR A 160 -11.17 10.28 17.10
N LYS A 161 -12.02 10.69 18.05
CA LYS A 161 -12.10 12.07 18.58
C LYS A 161 -10.94 12.47 19.50
N LYS A 162 -10.07 11.55 19.90
CA LYS A 162 -8.96 11.81 20.81
C LYS A 162 -7.62 11.43 20.17
N GLU A 163 -6.60 12.24 20.47
CA GLU A 163 -5.19 11.83 20.45
C GLU A 163 -4.95 10.79 21.56
N GLU A 164 -5.72 9.69 21.55
CA GLU A 164 -5.41 8.54 22.39
C GLU A 164 -4.03 8.05 21.97
N THR A 165 -3.12 8.10 22.93
CA THR A 165 -1.68 7.87 22.80
C THR A 165 -1.33 6.43 22.39
N ASN A 166 -2.33 5.56 22.24
CA ASN A 166 -2.14 4.14 21.95
C ASN A 166 -3.12 3.67 20.86
N ARG A 167 -2.82 4.02 19.60
CA ARG A 167 -3.62 3.56 18.46
C ARG A 167 -3.07 2.24 17.92
N PRO A 168 -3.91 1.18 17.78
CA PRO A 168 -3.45 -0.13 17.35
C PRO A 168 -3.06 -0.19 15.87
N PHE A 169 -3.49 0.77 15.04
CA PHE A 169 -3.18 0.78 13.61
C PHE A 169 -3.21 2.18 12.98
N ILE A 170 -2.57 2.29 11.81
CA ILE A 170 -2.57 3.48 10.94
C ILE A 170 -3.26 3.10 9.63
N VAL A 171 -4.14 3.96 9.13
CA VAL A 171 -4.88 3.75 7.89
C VAL A 171 -4.26 4.59 6.78
N TYR A 172 -3.68 3.92 5.79
CA TYR A 172 -3.27 4.53 4.54
C TYR A 172 -4.34 4.31 3.48
N TYR A 173 -4.72 5.35 2.74
CA TYR A 173 -5.71 5.24 1.68
C TYR A 173 -5.30 6.05 0.45
N GLY A 174 -5.55 5.53 -0.74
CA GLY A 174 -5.03 6.14 -1.96
C GLY A 174 -5.43 5.40 -3.21
N LYS A 175 -5.11 5.99 -4.35
CA LYS A 175 -5.22 5.30 -5.63
C LYS A 175 -3.93 4.55 -5.90
N VAL A 176 -4.05 3.31 -6.35
CA VAL A 176 -2.92 2.58 -6.92
C VAL A 176 -2.46 3.31 -8.19
N ILE A 177 -1.16 3.55 -8.28
CA ILE A 177 -0.50 4.23 -9.38
C ILE A 177 -0.01 3.16 -10.35
N TYR A 178 -0.65 3.09 -11.51
CA TYR A 178 -0.25 2.20 -12.62
C TYR A 178 0.64 2.89 -13.65
N ASP A 179 0.56 4.23 -13.75
CA ASP A 179 1.34 4.98 -14.73
C ASP A 179 2.81 5.08 -14.27
N ARG A 180 3.72 4.54 -15.08
CA ARG A 180 5.15 4.48 -14.75
C ARG A 180 5.78 5.86 -14.58
N LYS A 181 5.35 6.88 -15.32
CA LYS A 181 5.89 8.24 -15.18
C LYS A 181 5.50 8.83 -13.83
N LEU A 182 4.25 8.63 -13.40
CA LEU A 182 3.78 9.04 -12.07
C LEU A 182 4.50 8.26 -10.96
N GLN A 183 4.73 6.96 -11.15
CA GLN A 183 5.52 6.16 -10.20
C GLN A 183 6.94 6.74 -10.03
N ASP A 184 7.64 6.99 -11.14
CA ASP A 184 9.00 7.55 -11.12
C ASP A 184 9.02 8.95 -10.47
N GLN A 185 7.97 9.76 -10.68
CA GLN A 185 7.81 11.06 -10.00
C GLN A 185 7.66 10.91 -8.48
N GLN A 186 6.84 9.98 -8.01
CA GLN A 186 6.69 9.73 -6.57
C GLN A 186 7.96 9.17 -5.94
N ILE A 187 8.66 8.26 -6.63
CA ILE A 187 9.95 7.74 -6.19
C ILE A 187 10.97 8.88 -6.11
N ARG A 188 11.07 9.73 -7.14
CA ARG A 188 11.97 10.89 -7.14
C ARG A 188 11.71 11.82 -5.96
N LYS A 189 10.44 12.12 -5.66
CA LYS A 189 10.06 12.92 -4.48
C LYS A 189 10.52 12.25 -3.18
N LEU A 190 10.24 10.96 -3.02
CA LEU A 190 10.66 10.17 -1.85
C LEU A 190 12.18 10.21 -1.66
N VAL A 191 12.94 9.78 -2.67
CA VAL A 191 14.39 9.65 -2.55
C VAL A 191 15.06 11.01 -2.41
N GLY A 192 14.56 12.05 -3.09
CA GLY A 192 15.08 13.42 -2.93
C GLY A 192 14.83 13.99 -1.52
N GLY A 193 13.71 13.64 -0.88
CA GLY A 193 13.41 14.02 0.50
C GLY A 193 14.20 13.23 1.55
N LEU A 194 14.63 12.01 1.21
CA LEU A 194 15.44 11.16 2.09
C LEU A 194 16.94 11.43 1.95
N GLU A 195 17.46 11.69 0.75
CA GLU A 195 18.88 11.78 0.43
C GLU A 195 19.66 12.75 1.34
N LYS A 196 19.01 13.80 1.82
CA LYS A 196 19.58 14.85 2.68
C LYS A 196 19.59 14.50 4.17
N ARG A 197 19.06 13.33 4.56
CA ARG A 197 18.90 12.93 5.97
C ARG A 197 20.11 12.09 6.42
N PRO A 198 20.36 11.97 7.74
CA PRO A 198 21.33 11.01 8.26
C PRO A 198 21.03 9.58 7.77
N ILE A 199 22.07 8.80 7.45
CA ILE A 199 21.93 7.48 6.81
C ILE A 199 20.98 6.52 7.55
N ASN A 200 20.96 6.56 8.89
CA ASN A 200 20.05 5.74 9.69
C ASN A 200 18.58 6.19 9.53
N ASN A 201 18.33 7.48 9.40
CA ASN A 201 16.99 8.02 9.14
C ASN A 201 16.52 7.68 7.73
N ILE A 202 17.45 7.59 6.76
CA ILE A 202 17.15 7.10 5.42
C ILE A 202 16.70 5.64 5.49
N LYS A 203 17.47 4.76 6.15
CA LYS A 203 17.14 3.34 6.31
C LYS A 203 15.75 3.14 6.94
N ILE A 204 15.46 3.85 8.03
CA ILE A 204 14.14 3.77 8.71
C ILE A 204 13.04 4.30 7.80
N GLY A 205 13.22 5.50 7.23
CA GLY A 205 12.22 6.14 6.38
C GLY A 205 11.88 5.29 5.17
N LEU A 206 12.90 4.65 4.57
CA LEU A 206 12.72 3.77 3.43
C LEU A 206 11.99 2.49 3.82
N LYS A 207 12.42 1.79 4.88
CA LYS A 207 11.74 0.58 5.39
C LYS A 207 10.29 0.87 5.74
N HIS A 208 10.02 2.00 6.40
CA HIS A 208 8.67 2.44 6.72
C HIS A 208 7.84 2.71 5.46
N TYR A 209 8.38 3.42 4.47
CA TYR A 209 7.67 3.72 3.22
C TYR A 209 7.34 2.45 2.44
N ILE A 210 8.30 1.53 2.29
CA ILE A 210 8.10 0.24 1.62
C ILE A 210 6.92 -0.51 2.25
N ASN A 211 6.90 -0.61 3.58
CA ASN A 211 5.90 -1.39 4.33
C ASN A 211 4.54 -0.70 4.50
N THR A 212 4.37 0.53 4.03
CA THR A 212 3.12 1.31 4.20
C THR A 212 2.57 1.82 2.88
N ARG A 213 3.39 2.54 2.10
CA ARG A 213 2.98 3.20 0.86
C ARG A 213 3.42 2.44 -0.39
N GLY A 214 4.34 1.47 -0.27
CA GLY A 214 4.78 0.63 -1.38
C GLY A 214 3.63 -0.12 -2.09
N TYR A 215 2.56 -0.44 -1.36
CA TYR A 215 1.37 -1.13 -1.89
C TYR A 215 0.52 -0.29 -2.84
N PHE A 216 0.75 1.02 -2.96
CA PHE A 216 0.07 1.87 -3.93
C PHE A 216 0.77 1.91 -5.30
N PHE A 217 1.75 1.06 -5.55
CA PHE A 217 2.48 0.97 -6.82
C PHE A 217 2.21 -0.39 -7.47
N LYS A 218 1.82 -0.40 -8.76
CA LYS A 218 1.56 -1.62 -9.53
C LYS A 218 1.81 -1.44 -11.02
#